data_AF-G5SBC9-F1
#
_entry.id   AF-G5SBC9-F1
#
_cell.length_a   1.000
_cell.length_b   1.000
_cell.length_c   1.000
_cell.angle_alpha   90.00
_cell.angle_beta   90.00
_cell.angle_gamma   90.00
#
_symmetry.space_group_name_H-M   'P 1'
#
loop_
_entity.id
_entity.type
_entity.pdbx_description
1 polymer ?
#
loop_
_entity_poly.entity_id
_entity_poly.type
_entity_poly.pdbx_seq_one_letter_code
_entity_poly.pdbx_strand_id
1 'polypeptide(L)'
;ERLARLTQQCGLDGVVCSAQEAVRFKQVFGAAFKLVTPGIRPAGSEAGDQRRIMTPEQALSAGVDYMVIGRPVTQSVDPAQTLKDINASLKREA
;
A
#
# COMPACT_ATOMS: atom_id res chain seq x y z
N GLU A 1 13.81 -6.32 -6.45
CA GLU A 1 13.93 -5.76 -7.82
C GLU A 1 13.92 -6.80 -8.94
N ARG A 2 14.77 -7.85 -8.92
CA ARG A 2 14.88 -8.84 -10.03
C ARG A 2 13.53 -9.34 -10.58
N LEU A 3 12.63 -9.79 -9.70
CA LEU A 3 11.32 -10.31 -10.11
C LEU A 3 10.42 -9.22 -10.71
N ALA A 4 10.38 -8.03 -10.11
CA ALA A 4 9.61 -6.92 -10.65
C ALA A 4 10.10 -6.46 -12.03
N ARG A 5 11.43 -6.51 -12.28
CA ARG A 5 12.00 -6.25 -13.60
C ARG A 5 11.56 -7.30 -14.62
N LEU A 6 11.58 -8.58 -14.26
CA LEU A 6 11.09 -9.65 -15.12
C LEU A 6 9.60 -9.44 -15.45
N THR A 7 8.78 -9.11 -14.44
CA THR A 7 7.36 -8.80 -14.63
C THR A 7 7.14 -7.69 -15.65
N GLN A 8 7.89 -6.58 -15.55
CA GLN A 8 7.80 -5.49 -16.52
C GLN A 8 8.25 -5.92 -17.92
N GLN A 9 9.35 -6.69 -18.03
CA GLN A 9 9.85 -7.20 -19.30
C GLN A 9 8.87 -8.16 -19.99
N CYS A 10 8.05 -8.87 -19.22
CA CYS A 10 6.96 -9.69 -19.73
C CYS A 10 5.73 -8.88 -20.14
N GLY A 11 5.73 -7.56 -19.98
CA GLY A 11 4.63 -6.68 -20.38
C GLY A 11 3.44 -6.65 -19.41
N LEU A 12 3.62 -7.07 -18.16
CA LEU A 12 2.57 -6.98 -17.14
C LEU A 12 2.47 -5.56 -16.57
N ASP A 13 1.27 -5.21 -16.11
CA ASP A 13 0.95 -3.85 -15.64
C ASP A 13 1.63 -3.44 -14.32
N GLY A 14 2.08 -4.40 -13.51
CA GLY A 14 2.53 -4.11 -12.15
C GLY A 14 2.86 -5.32 -11.30
N VAL A 15 3.13 -5.08 -10.01
CA VAL A 15 3.50 -6.10 -9.03
C VAL A 15 2.85 -5.88 -7.67
N VAL A 16 2.74 -6.97 -6.91
CA VAL A 16 2.55 -6.90 -5.46
C VAL A 16 3.92 -6.77 -4.81
N CYS A 17 4.11 -5.77 -3.95
CA CYS A 17 5.37 -5.56 -3.23
C CYS A 17 5.14 -4.98 -1.82
N SER A 18 6.17 -5.04 -0.97
CA SER A 18 6.11 -4.39 0.34
C SER A 18 6.21 -2.87 0.22
N ALA A 19 5.71 -2.16 1.22
CA ALA A 19 5.71 -0.70 1.22
C ALA A 19 7.14 -0.10 1.23
N GLN A 20 8.10 -0.83 1.80
CA GLN A 20 9.52 -0.44 1.83
C GLN A 20 10.17 -0.47 0.43
N GLU A 21 9.66 -1.30 -0.48
CA GLU A 21 10.18 -1.41 -1.85
C GLU A 21 9.53 -0.39 -2.79
N ALA A 22 8.37 0.18 -2.41
CA ALA A 22 7.54 0.99 -3.30
C ALA A 22 8.27 2.22 -3.84
N VAL A 23 8.95 2.98 -2.98
CA VAL A 23 9.73 4.16 -3.37
C VAL A 23 10.77 3.79 -4.43
N ARG A 24 11.53 2.73 -4.17
CA ARG A 24 12.57 2.26 -5.07
C ARG A 24 11.98 1.74 -6.39
N PHE A 25 10.86 1.03 -6.34
CA PHE A 25 10.21 0.49 -7.52
C PHE A 25 9.61 1.59 -8.41
N LYS A 26 9.01 2.64 -7.84
CA LYS A 26 8.55 3.79 -8.63
C LYS A 26 9.71 4.52 -9.32
N GLN A 27 10.86 4.65 -8.66
CA GLN A 27 12.06 5.24 -9.29
C GLN A 27 12.60 4.38 -10.45
N VAL A 28 12.56 3.05 -10.33
CA VAL A 28 13.16 2.14 -11.32
C VAL A 28 12.24 1.80 -12.48
N PHE A 29 10.95 1.60 -12.21
CA PHE A 29 9.98 1.07 -13.18
C PHE A 29 9.04 2.16 -13.72
N GLY A 30 9.08 3.37 -13.13
CA GLY A 30 8.30 4.52 -13.55
C GLY A 30 6.88 4.56 -12.97
N ALA A 31 6.21 5.70 -13.17
CA ALA A 31 4.89 5.96 -12.58
C ALA A 31 3.80 5.01 -13.10
N ALA A 32 3.88 4.58 -14.36
CA ALA A 32 2.88 3.72 -14.99
C ALA A 32 2.89 2.28 -14.47
N PHE A 33 4.00 1.80 -13.87
CA PHE A 33 4.09 0.46 -13.32
C PHE A 33 3.35 0.39 -11.98
N LYS A 34 2.27 -0.38 -11.93
CA LYS A 34 1.35 -0.40 -10.79
C LYS A 34 1.96 -1.17 -9.62
N LEU A 35 1.84 -0.60 -8.42
CA LEU A 35 2.29 -1.18 -7.17
C LEU A 35 1.08 -1.44 -6.28
N VAL A 36 0.87 -2.71 -5.96
CA VAL A 36 -0.13 -3.18 -5.00
C VAL A 36 0.59 -3.57 -3.72
N THR A 37 0.25 -2.93 -2.60
CA THR A 37 1.00 -3.10 -1.35
C THR A 37 0.11 -3.57 -0.21
N PRO A 38 0.28 -4.83 0.25
CA PRO A 38 -0.33 -5.32 1.48
C PRO A 38 0.47 -4.92 2.72
N GLY A 39 -0.11 -5.18 3.90
CA GLY A 39 0.53 -4.91 5.19
C GLY A 39 0.41 -3.46 5.64
N ILE A 40 -0.54 -2.71 5.08
CA ILE A 40 -0.85 -1.35 5.49
C ILE A 40 -1.72 -1.39 6.76
N ARG A 41 -1.36 -0.58 7.76
CA ARG A 41 -2.13 -0.46 9.01
C ARG A 41 -2.26 1.00 9.43
N PRO A 42 -3.49 1.48 9.71
CA PRO A 42 -3.70 2.79 10.34
C PRO A 42 -2.95 2.92 11.67
N ALA A 43 -2.62 4.15 12.05
CA ALA A 43 -2.03 4.43 13.36
C ALA A 43 -2.92 3.89 14.49
N GLY A 44 -2.31 3.28 15.51
CA GLY A 44 -3.03 2.68 16.64
C GLY A 44 -3.64 1.30 16.37
N SER A 45 -3.52 0.75 15.16
CA SER A 45 -3.96 -0.62 14.87
C SER A 45 -2.94 -1.66 15.36
N GLU A 46 -3.44 -2.77 15.91
CA GLU A 46 -2.61 -3.91 16.33
C GLU A 46 -1.73 -4.44 15.18
N ALA A 47 -0.46 -4.71 15.49
CA ALA A 47 0.54 -5.16 14.52
C ALA A 47 0.37 -6.64 14.10
N GLY A 48 -0.08 -7.49 15.02
CA GLY A 48 -0.23 -8.93 14.80
C GLY A 48 1.07 -9.60 14.31
N ASP A 49 0.95 -10.48 13.31
CA ASP A 49 2.04 -11.20 12.63
C ASP A 49 2.78 -10.38 11.55
N GLN A 50 2.38 -9.13 11.32
CA GLN A 50 2.95 -8.32 10.23
C GLN A 50 4.22 -7.59 10.69
N ARG A 51 5.38 -7.98 10.15
CA ARG A 51 6.69 -7.39 10.53
C ARG A 51 7.04 -6.06 9.86
N ARG A 52 6.44 -5.76 8.71
CA ARG A 52 6.72 -4.55 7.91
C ARG A 52 5.40 -3.82 7.70
N ILE A 53 5.15 -2.85 8.56
CA ILE A 53 3.92 -2.06 8.61
C ILE A 53 4.22 -0.66 8.12
N MET A 54 3.29 -0.10 7.36
CA MET A 54 3.29 1.29 6.93
C MET A 54 1.87 1.84 7.09
N THR A 55 1.72 3.11 7.44
CA THR A 55 0.39 3.74 7.50
C THR A 55 -0.15 4.04 6.09
N PRO A 56 -1.46 4.21 5.92
CA PRO A 56 -2.03 4.60 4.62
C PRO A 56 -1.36 5.85 4.03
N GLU A 57 -1.10 6.86 4.84
CA GLU A 57 -0.51 8.15 4.41
C GLU A 57 0.95 7.99 3.97
N GLN A 58 1.70 7.15 4.68
CA GLN A 58 3.07 6.80 4.32
C GLN A 58 3.11 6.01 3.01
N ALA A 59 2.18 5.07 2.81
CA ALA A 59 2.08 4.29 1.57
C ALA A 59 1.72 5.17 0.37
N LEU A 60 0.79 6.13 0.56
CA LEU A 60 0.46 7.12 -0.45
C LEU A 60 1.69 7.97 -0.81
N SER A 61 2.42 8.43 0.20
CA SER A 61 3.64 9.23 0.02
C SER A 61 4.77 8.43 -0.66
N ALA A 62 4.81 7.12 -0.46
CA ALA A 62 5.74 6.21 -1.13
C ALA A 62 5.39 5.94 -2.60
N GLY A 63 4.24 6.42 -3.09
CA GLY A 63 3.79 6.24 -4.46
C GLY A 63 3.14 4.88 -4.72
N VAL A 64 2.56 4.24 -3.70
CA VAL A 64 1.74 3.03 -3.88
C VAL A 64 0.44 3.39 -4.62
N ASP A 65 0.06 2.60 -5.63
CA ASP A 65 -1.18 2.82 -6.37
C ASP A 65 -2.39 2.17 -5.69
N TYR A 66 -2.19 0.99 -5.08
CA TYR A 66 -3.24 0.27 -4.36
C TYR A 66 -2.75 -0.26 -3.01
N MET A 67 -3.50 0.02 -1.96
CA MET A 67 -3.24 -0.46 -0.61
C MET A 67 -4.18 -1.61 -0.27
N VAL A 68 -3.64 -2.74 0.19
CA VAL A 68 -4.45 -3.88 0.65
C VAL A 68 -4.52 -3.85 2.17
N ILE A 69 -5.69 -3.46 2.70
CA ILE A 69 -5.97 -3.33 4.13
C ILE A 69 -7.04 -4.36 4.52
N GLY A 70 -6.64 -5.37 5.31
CA GLY A 70 -7.53 -6.45 5.75
C GLY A 70 -8.04 -6.23 7.17
N ARG A 71 -7.44 -6.96 8.14
CA ARG A 71 -7.83 -6.97 9.56
C ARG A 71 -8.06 -5.58 10.18
N PRO A 72 -7.25 -4.53 9.92
CA PRO A 72 -7.54 -3.22 10.49
C PRO A 72 -8.93 -2.68 10.15
N VAL A 73 -9.50 -3.05 8.99
CA VAL A 73 -10.87 -2.70 8.61
C VAL A 73 -11.84 -3.80 9.05
N THR A 74 -11.58 -5.06 8.70
CA THR A 74 -12.58 -6.13 8.87
C THR A 74 -12.79 -6.57 10.32
N GLN A 75 -11.85 -6.25 11.23
CA GLN A 75 -11.92 -6.59 12.66
C GLN A 75 -12.08 -5.35 13.56
N SER A 76 -12.31 -4.17 13.00
CA SER A 76 -12.61 -2.99 13.80
C SER A 76 -14.04 -3.05 14.35
N VAL A 77 -14.30 -2.22 15.36
CA VAL A 77 -15.64 -2.11 15.99
C VAL A 77 -16.70 -1.66 14.97
N ASP A 78 -16.32 -0.76 14.06
CA ASP A 78 -17.15 -0.29 12.95
C ASP A 78 -16.32 -0.28 11.66
N PRO A 79 -16.38 -1.35 10.85
CA PRO A 79 -15.62 -1.47 9.60
C PRO A 79 -15.91 -0.37 8.59
N ALA A 80 -17.18 0.08 8.51
CA ALA A 80 -17.57 1.13 7.59
C ALA A 80 -16.98 2.48 8.02
N GLN A 81 -17.00 2.79 9.32
CA GLN A 81 -16.38 4.00 9.84
C GLN A 81 -14.86 3.97 9.70
N THR A 82 -14.21 2.84 10.01
CA THR A 82 -12.76 2.70 9.83
C THR A 82 -12.33 2.90 8.37
N LEU A 83 -13.08 2.33 7.41
CA LEU A 83 -12.81 2.56 5.99
C LEU A 83 -13.01 4.03 5.60
N LYS A 84 -14.04 4.71 6.14
CA LYS A 84 -14.25 6.14 5.92
C LYS A 84 -13.08 6.97 6.45
N ASP A 85 -12.59 6.68 7.65
CA ASP A 85 -11.49 7.41 8.28
C ASP A 85 -10.18 7.25 7.49
N ILE A 86 -9.88 6.03 7.03
CA ILE A 86 -8.73 5.77 6.13
C ILE A 86 -8.89 6.57 4.83
N ASN A 87 -10.06 6.52 4.20
CA ASN A 87 -10.27 7.27 2.96
C ASN A 87 -10.19 8.79 3.17
N ALA A 88 -10.62 9.28 4.34
CA ALA A 88 -10.51 10.68 4.69
C ALA A 88 -9.04 11.09 4.89
N SER A 89 -8.20 10.26 5.51
CA SER A 89 -6.77 10.56 5.70
C SER A 89 -5.97 10.59 4.40
N LEU A 90 -6.43 9.91 3.36
CA LEU A 90 -5.80 9.88 2.04
C LEU A 90 -6.23 11.03 1.12
N LYS A 91 -7.36 11.68 1.40
CA LYS A 91 -7.81 12.85 0.63
C LYS A 91 -7.00 14.06 1.06
N ARG A 92 -6.14 14.57 0.17
CA ARG A 92 -5.64 15.96 0.29
C ARG A 92 -6.76 16.90 -0.15
N GLU A 93 -6.99 17.98 0.60
CA GLU A 93 -7.69 19.14 0.04
C GLU A 93 -6.94 19.56 -1.24
N ALA A 94 -7.73 19.76 -2.30
CA ALA A 94 -7.23 20.13 -3.62
C ALA A 94 -6.60 21.52 -3.63
#